data_AF-A0A7C8ZSK7-F1
#
_entry.id   AF-A0A7C8ZSK7-F1
#
_cell.length_a   1.000
_cell.length_b   1.000
_cell.length_c   1.000
_cell.angle_alpha   90.00
_cell.angle_beta   90.00
_cell.angle_gamma   90.00
#
_symmetry.space_group_name_H-M   'P 1'
#
loop_
_entity.id
_entity.type
_entity.pdbx_description
1 polymer ?
#
loop_
_entity_poly.entity_id
_entity_poly.type
_entity_poly.pdbx_seq_one_letter_code
_entity_poly.pdbx_strand_id
1 'polypeptide(L)'
;SYLVTNQAIMEAIEGEKMVHIIDLHSCEPAQWISLFQVLSAQPEGPPHLRITGIHETKEVLDQMTMQLNKEAEKLDIPFQFNPIVSKLDELDVESLRVKTGEALIISSVLQLRSLLALDEGSTTNNTGMAYLQRVFRMKPRKL
;
A
#
# COMPACT_ATOMS: atom_id res chain seq x y z
N SER A 1 13.03 4.36 -8.93
CA SER A 1 13.79 3.67 -7.88
C SER A 1 12.96 3.70 -6.62
N TYR A 2 12.68 2.54 -6.04
CA TYR A 2 11.80 2.36 -4.87
C TYR A 2 12.57 2.33 -3.54
N LEU A 3 13.89 2.54 -3.61
CA LEU A 3 14.82 2.37 -2.49
C LEU A 3 14.45 3.22 -1.26
N VAL A 4 14.15 4.50 -1.46
CA VAL A 4 13.84 5.42 -0.34
C VAL A 4 12.53 5.01 0.35
N THR A 5 11.49 4.69 -0.43
CA THR A 5 10.21 4.24 0.11
C THR A 5 10.35 2.91 0.84
N ASN A 6 11.08 1.95 0.25
CA ASN A 6 11.29 0.65 0.87
C ASN A 6 12.10 0.78 2.16
N GLN A 7 13.12 1.64 2.18
CA GLN A 7 13.90 1.92 3.39
C GLN A 7 13.00 2.48 4.51
N ALA A 8 12.17 3.47 4.21
CA ALA A 8 11.24 4.03 5.18
C ALA A 8 10.21 2.99 5.68
N ILE A 9 9.73 2.12 4.79
CA ILE A 9 8.85 1.00 5.16
C ILE A 9 9.58 0.04 6.10
N MET A 10 10.82 -0.36 5.77
CA MET A 10 11.61 -1.28 6.58
C MET A 10 11.85 -0.75 7.99
N GLU A 11 12.21 0.53 8.11
CA GLU A 11 12.37 1.19 9.41
C GLU A 11 11.05 1.24 10.20
N ALA A 12 9.92 1.47 9.52
CA ALA A 12 8.62 1.56 10.17
C ALA A 12 8.07 0.20 10.67
N ILE A 13 8.53 -0.92 10.11
CA ILE A 13 8.05 -2.27 10.43
C ILE A 13 9.08 -3.12 11.16
N GLU A 14 10.18 -2.52 11.60
CA GLU A 14 11.24 -3.23 12.32
C GLU A 14 10.67 -3.92 13.57
N GLY A 15 10.92 -5.23 13.69
CA GLY A 15 10.43 -6.06 14.80
C GLY A 15 8.94 -6.43 14.75
N GLU A 16 8.19 -5.97 13.74
CA GLU A 16 6.77 -6.28 13.60
C GLU A 16 6.57 -7.63 12.91
N LYS A 17 5.73 -8.50 13.48
CA LYS A 17 5.48 -9.85 12.94
C LYS A 17 4.40 -9.89 11.87
N MET A 18 3.52 -8.90 11.88
CA MET A 18 2.36 -8.78 11.00
C MET A 18 2.34 -7.38 10.41
N VAL A 19 2.41 -7.27 9.09
CA VAL A 19 2.42 -5.99 8.37
C VAL A 19 1.25 -5.96 7.40
N HIS A 20 0.51 -4.86 7.41
CA HIS A 20 -0.55 -4.59 6.46
C HIS A 20 -0.29 -3.27 5.74
N ILE A 21 -0.19 -3.36 4.42
CA ILE A 21 -0.02 -2.22 3.54
C ILE A 21 -1.33 -1.98 2.81
N ILE A 22 -1.80 -0.74 2.81
CA ILE A 22 -2.91 -0.28 1.98
C ILE A 22 -2.33 0.51 0.82
N ASP A 23 -2.48 0.00 -0.40
CA ASP A 23 -2.08 0.65 -1.64
C ASP A 23 -3.29 1.30 -2.30
N LEU A 24 -3.33 2.64 -2.26
CA LEU A 24 -4.47 3.44 -2.68
C LEU A 24 -4.61 3.56 -4.21
N HIS A 25 -3.59 3.15 -4.96
CA HIS A 25 -3.65 3.10 -6.42
C HIS A 25 -2.81 1.95 -6.97
N SER A 26 -3.31 0.74 -6.73
CA SER A 26 -2.60 -0.52 -6.97
C SER A 26 -2.62 -0.91 -8.45
N CYS A 27 -1.69 -0.36 -9.24
CA CYS A 27 -1.57 -0.65 -10.67
C CYS A 27 -0.17 -1.13 -11.12
N GLU A 28 0.85 -0.99 -10.29
CA GLU A 28 2.24 -1.34 -10.63
C GLU A 28 2.85 -2.25 -9.56
N PRO A 29 3.12 -3.54 -9.85
CA PRO A 29 3.60 -4.48 -8.84
C PRO A 29 5.08 -4.28 -8.48
N ALA A 30 5.85 -3.58 -9.32
CA ALA A 30 7.30 -3.47 -9.16
C ALA A 30 7.75 -2.87 -7.81
N GLN A 31 6.98 -1.94 -7.22
CA GLN A 31 7.24 -1.40 -5.88
C GLN A 31 7.23 -2.50 -4.82
N TRP A 32 6.18 -3.33 -4.82
CA TRP A 32 5.96 -4.39 -3.84
C TRP A 32 6.89 -5.58 -4.07
N ILE A 33 7.18 -5.92 -5.33
CA ILE A 33 8.19 -6.93 -5.67
C ILE A 33 9.57 -6.49 -5.16
N SER A 34 9.92 -5.22 -5.31
CA SER A 34 11.18 -4.69 -4.77
C SER A 34 11.19 -4.74 -3.23
N LEU A 35 10.06 -4.50 -2.57
CA LEU A 35 9.95 -4.66 -1.11
C LEU A 35 10.11 -6.13 -0.68
N PHE A 36 9.52 -7.08 -1.41
CA PHE A 36 9.66 -8.51 -1.15
C PHE A 36 11.12 -8.95 -1.14
N GLN A 37 11.91 -8.48 -2.11
CA GLN A 37 13.35 -8.77 -2.18
C GLN A 37 14.08 -8.27 -0.92
N VAL A 38 13.78 -7.07 -0.46
CA VAL A 38 14.39 -6.49 0.76
C VAL A 38 13.97 -7.24 2.02
N LEU A 39 12.70 -7.66 2.11
CA LEU A 39 12.18 -8.44 3.24
C LEU A 39 12.79 -9.84 3.30
N SER A 40 12.89 -10.53 2.15
CA SER A 40 13.49 -11.87 2.07
C SER A 40 14.97 -11.91 2.45
N ALA A 41 15.66 -10.78 2.37
CA ALA A 41 17.08 -10.65 2.72
C ALA A 41 17.30 -10.37 4.21
N GLN A 42 16.25 -10.21 5.02
CA GLN A 42 16.38 -9.92 6.45
C GLN A 42 16.88 -11.15 7.21
N PRO A 43 17.85 -11.00 8.14
CA PRO A 43 18.37 -12.12 8.94
C PRO A 43 17.30 -12.84 9.77
N GLU A 44 16.27 -12.12 10.22
CA GLU A 44 15.17 -12.66 11.03
C GLU A 44 14.03 -13.28 10.18
N GLY A 45 14.15 -13.19 8.85
CA GLY A 45 13.13 -13.60 7.90
C GLY A 45 12.03 -12.54 7.68
N PRO A 46 11.18 -12.74 6.65
CA PRO A 46 10.11 -11.80 6.35
C PRO A 46 8.94 -11.92 7.36
N PRO A 47 8.26 -10.81 7.70
CA PRO A 47 7.02 -10.85 8.48
C PRO A 47 5.87 -11.41 7.61
N HIS A 48 4.74 -11.72 8.25
CA HIS A 48 3.52 -11.98 7.50
C HIS A 48 3.02 -10.67 6.89
N LEU A 49 2.97 -10.63 5.56
CA LEU A 49 2.68 -9.43 4.80
C LEU A 49 1.33 -9.52 4.13
N ARG A 50 0.49 -8.52 4.36
CA ARG A 50 -0.77 -8.34 3.68
C ARG A 50 -0.76 -7.03 2.90
N ILE A 51 -1.18 -7.08 1.64
CA ILE A 51 -1.39 -5.87 0.83
C ILE A 51 -2.86 -5.79 0.44
N THR A 52 -3.52 -4.69 0.78
CA THR A 52 -4.84 -4.33 0.25
C THR A 52 -4.65 -3.34 -0.88
N GLY A 53 -4.96 -3.75 -2.11
CA GLY A 53 -4.80 -2.92 -3.30
C GLY A 53 -6.14 -2.37 -3.78
N ILE A 54 -6.21 -1.06 -4.01
CA ILE A 54 -7.42 -0.39 -4.50
C ILE A 54 -7.19 0.10 -5.92
N HIS A 55 -8.13 -0.21 -6.81
CA HIS A 55 -8.14 0.26 -8.19
C HIS A 55 -9.55 0.18 -8.77
N GLU A 56 -9.88 1.03 -9.75
CA GLU A 56 -11.22 1.05 -10.37
C GLU A 56 -11.46 -0.12 -11.33
N THR A 57 -10.37 -0.68 -11.85
CA THR A 57 -10.37 -1.76 -12.86
C THR A 57 -9.97 -3.09 -12.23
N LYS A 58 -10.86 -4.09 -12.31
CA LYS A 58 -10.64 -5.43 -11.74
C LYS A 58 -9.47 -6.15 -12.40
N GLU A 59 -9.32 -6.05 -13.71
CA GLU A 59 -8.29 -6.74 -14.50
C GLU A 59 -6.88 -6.33 -14.05
N VAL A 60 -6.72 -5.06 -13.67
CA VAL A 60 -5.46 -4.54 -13.10
C VAL A 60 -5.16 -5.22 -11.76
N LEU A 61 -6.16 -5.35 -10.88
CA LEU A 61 -6.00 -6.03 -9.59
C LEU A 61 -5.78 -7.53 -9.73
N ASP A 62 -6.39 -8.17 -10.73
CA ASP A 62 -6.14 -9.59 -11.04
C ASP A 62 -4.67 -9.80 -11.48
N GLN A 63 -4.16 -8.91 -12.33
CA GLN A 63 -2.74 -8.93 -12.73
C GLN A 63 -1.80 -8.68 -11.56
N MET A 64 -2.12 -7.71 -10.69
CA MET A 64 -1.39 -7.46 -9.44
C MET A 64 -1.36 -8.71 -8.57
N THR A 65 -2.52 -9.31 -8.31
CA THR A 65 -2.68 -10.52 -7.49
C THR A 65 -1.80 -11.65 -8.03
N MET A 66 -1.87 -11.90 -9.34
CA MET A 66 -1.08 -12.95 -9.99
C MET A 66 0.42 -12.73 -9.84
N GLN A 67 0.90 -11.51 -10.13
CA GLN A 67 2.34 -11.22 -10.09
C GLN A 67 2.88 -11.22 -8.66
N LEU A 68 2.17 -10.62 -7.71
CA LEU A 68 2.62 -10.56 -6.32
C LEU A 68 2.61 -11.92 -5.66
N ASN A 69 1.56 -12.74 -5.85
CA ASN A 69 1.55 -14.09 -5.29
C ASN A 69 2.68 -14.95 -5.85
N LYS A 70 2.94 -14.86 -7.16
CA LYS A 70 4.03 -15.60 -7.81
C LYS A 70 5.41 -15.22 -7.24
N GLU A 71 5.67 -13.94 -7.03
CA GLU A 71 6.96 -13.50 -6.49
C GLU A 71 7.08 -13.77 -4.98
N ALA A 72 6.00 -13.65 -4.22
CA ALA A 72 5.99 -14.02 -2.80
C ALA A 72 6.28 -15.51 -2.59
N GLU A 73 5.69 -16.39 -3.41
CA GLU A 73 5.93 -17.84 -3.37
C GLU A 73 7.40 -18.17 -3.67
N LYS A 74 7.99 -17.53 -4.69
CA LYS A 74 9.41 -17.73 -5.03
C LYS A 74 10.37 -17.32 -3.92
N LEU A 75 9.99 -16.29 -3.15
CA LEU A 75 10.81 -15.72 -2.08
C LEU A 75 10.44 -16.25 -0.69
N ASP A 76 9.54 -17.23 -0.62
CA ASP A 76 9.02 -17.82 0.62
C ASP A 76 8.47 -16.79 1.62
N ILE A 77 7.76 -15.78 1.11
CA ILE A 77 7.15 -14.73 1.92
C ILE A 77 5.72 -15.16 2.31
N PRO A 78 5.38 -15.18 3.61
CA PRO A 78 4.00 -15.39 4.04
C PRO A 78 3.13 -14.20 3.61
N PHE A 79 2.42 -14.33 2.50
CA PHE A 79 1.80 -13.21 1.81
C PHE A 79 0.30 -13.39 1.54
N GLN A 80 -0.45 -12.29 1.61
CA GLN A 80 -1.83 -12.20 1.17
C GLN A 80 -2.12 -10.89 0.42
N PHE A 81 -2.68 -10.98 -0.78
CA PHE A 81 -3.23 -9.84 -1.49
C PHE A 81 -4.76 -9.76 -1.34
N ASN A 82 -5.29 -8.58 -1.05
CA ASN A 82 -6.71 -8.30 -0.88
C ASN A 82 -7.17 -7.18 -1.86
N PRO A 83 -7.74 -7.53 -3.02
CA PRO A 83 -8.16 -6.54 -4.00
C PRO A 83 -9.49 -5.88 -3.62
N ILE A 84 -9.57 -4.55 -3.78
CA ILE A 84 -10.80 -3.78 -3.65
C ILE A 84 -11.04 -3.00 -4.95
N VAL A 85 -12.07 -3.40 -5.69
CA VAL A 85 -12.49 -2.70 -6.92
C VAL A 85 -13.36 -1.51 -6.51
N SER A 86 -12.78 -0.31 -6.47
CA SER A 86 -13.46 0.90 -6.03
C SER A 86 -12.70 2.15 -6.44
N LYS A 87 -13.42 3.27 -6.57
CA LYS A 87 -12.83 4.60 -6.58
C LYS A 87 -12.52 5.03 -5.16
N LEU A 88 -11.50 5.87 -4.96
CA LEU A 88 -11.11 6.29 -3.60
C LEU A 88 -12.14 7.14 -2.87
N ASP A 89 -12.93 7.91 -3.59
CA ASP A 89 -14.02 8.72 -3.04
C ASP A 89 -15.24 7.88 -2.62
N GLU A 90 -15.40 6.70 -3.21
CA GLU A 90 -16.44 5.72 -2.91
C GLU A 90 -15.98 4.62 -1.94
N LEU A 91 -14.71 4.65 -1.53
CA LEU A 91 -14.10 3.62 -0.70
C LEU A 91 -14.73 3.59 0.71
N ASP A 92 -15.32 2.45 1.04
CA ASP A 92 -15.71 2.14 2.41
C ASP A 92 -14.48 1.77 3.24
N VAL A 93 -14.20 2.54 4.30
CA VAL A 93 -13.04 2.33 5.18
C VAL A 93 -13.13 1.00 5.93
N GLU A 94 -14.33 0.50 6.23
CA GLU A 94 -14.49 -0.79 6.91
C GLU A 94 -14.05 -1.96 6.02
N SER A 95 -14.13 -1.80 4.70
CA SER A 95 -13.69 -2.80 3.73
C SER A 95 -12.17 -3.05 3.73
N LEU A 96 -11.38 -2.13 4.31
CA LEU A 96 -9.92 -2.27 4.45
C LEU A 96 -9.50 -3.36 5.44
N ARG A 97 -10.43 -3.80 6.31
CA ARG A 97 -10.25 -4.90 7.27
C ARG A 97 -8.95 -4.76 8.06
N VAL A 98 -8.68 -3.56 8.59
CA VAL A 98 -7.51 -3.33 9.47
C VAL A 98 -7.70 -4.14 10.75
N LYS A 99 -6.70 -4.95 11.10
CA LYS A 99 -6.73 -5.81 12.29
C LYS A 99 -5.93 -5.18 13.41
N THR A 100 -6.30 -5.47 14.65
CA THR A 100 -5.48 -5.06 15.81
C THR A 100 -4.23 -5.93 15.87
N GLY A 101 -3.07 -5.32 16.13
CA GLY A 101 -1.79 -6.03 16.28
C GLY A 101 -1.00 -6.20 14.98
N GLU A 102 -1.41 -5.57 13.88
CA GLU A 102 -0.59 -5.43 12.68
C GLU A 102 -0.02 -4.02 12.58
N ALA A 103 1.20 -3.89 12.05
CA ALA A 103 1.74 -2.61 11.63
C ALA A 103 1.03 -2.17 10.34
N LEU A 104 0.47 -0.95 10.34
CA LEU A 104 -0.29 -0.43 9.23
C LEU A 104 0.52 0.62 8.45
N ILE A 105 0.68 0.40 7.15
CA ILE A 105 1.28 1.35 6.20
C ILE A 105 0.23 1.75 5.18
N ILE A 106 0.19 3.03 4.82
CA ILE A 106 -0.66 3.55 3.76
C ILE A 106 0.22 4.15 2.68
N SER A 107 0.07 3.64 1.45
CA SER A 107 0.84 4.03 0.27
C SER A 107 -0.07 4.71 -0.75
N SER A 108 0.39 5.85 -1.26
CA SER A 108 -0.32 6.69 -2.24
C SER A 108 0.60 7.06 -3.41
N VAL A 109 1.44 6.11 -3.83
CA VAL A 109 2.39 6.31 -4.93
C VAL A 109 1.59 6.67 -6.19
N LEU A 110 2.00 7.76 -6.87
CA LEU A 110 1.35 8.43 -8.03
C LEU A 110 0.24 9.46 -7.73
N GLN A 111 -0.54 9.34 -6.66
CA GLN A 111 -1.61 10.32 -6.40
C GLN A 111 -1.09 11.64 -5.83
N LEU A 112 -0.04 11.61 -5.01
CA LEU A 112 0.60 12.86 -4.57
C LEU A 112 1.21 13.63 -5.75
N ARG A 113 1.74 12.94 -6.76
CA ARG A 113 2.29 13.60 -7.97
C ARG A 113 1.20 14.22 -8.83
N SER A 114 0.04 13.58 -8.94
CA SER A 114 -1.12 14.13 -9.64
C SER A 114 -1.72 15.34 -8.89
N LEU A 115 -1.80 15.27 -7.56
CA LEU A 115 -2.25 16.40 -6.72
C LEU A 115 -1.28 17.58 -6.74
N LEU A 116 0.03 17.33 -6.75
CA LEU A 116 1.06 18.38 -6.87
C LEU A 116 1.12 19.00 -8.27
N ALA A 117 0.71 18.25 -9.31
CA ALA A 117 0.62 18.77 -10.68
C ALA A 117 -0.60 19.68 -10.90
N LEU A 118 -1.60 19.66 -9.99
CA LEU A 118 -2.79 20.52 -10.04
C LEU A 118 -2.57 21.89 -9.37
N ASP A 119 -1.45 22.11 -8.68
CA ASP A 119 -1.18 23.37 -7.97
C ASP A 119 -0.63 24.49 -8.89
N GLU A 120 -0.25 24.17 -10.14
CA GLU A 120 0.22 25.15 -11.14
C GLU A 120 -0.93 25.78 -11.96
N GLY A 121 -2.19 25.49 -11.66
CA GLY A 121 -3.30 26.20 -12.29
C GLY A 121 -4.67 25.59 -12.07
N SER A 122 -5.55 26.38 -11.46
CA SER A 122 -7.00 26.22 -11.33
C SER A 122 -7.54 25.65 -10.00
N THR A 123 -8.27 26.53 -9.31
CA THR A 123 -9.17 26.31 -8.18
C THR A 123 -10.20 25.22 -8.44
N THR A 124 -9.90 23.97 -8.06
CA THR A 124 -10.81 22.82 -7.88
C THR A 124 -9.95 21.66 -7.33
N ASN A 125 -10.14 20.98 -6.18
CA ASN A 125 -11.34 20.66 -5.41
C ASN A 125 -10.95 20.30 -3.96
N ASN A 126 -11.83 20.64 -3.00
CA ASN A 126 -11.76 20.29 -1.57
C ASN A 126 -11.74 18.78 -1.24
N THR A 127 -11.80 17.90 -2.24
CA THR A 127 -11.97 16.44 -2.09
C THR A 127 -10.68 15.73 -1.68
N GLY A 128 -9.52 16.15 -2.22
CA GLY A 128 -8.21 15.55 -1.87
C GLY A 128 -7.80 15.81 -0.42
N MET A 129 -8.09 17.00 0.09
CA MET A 129 -7.83 17.36 1.49
C MET A 129 -8.76 16.64 2.48
N ALA A 130 -10.05 16.49 2.13
CA ALA A 130 -11.00 15.71 2.92
C ALA A 130 -10.62 14.21 2.97
N TYR A 131 -10.06 13.69 1.88
CA TYR A 131 -9.56 12.32 1.80
C TYR A 131 -8.34 12.11 2.70
N LEU A 132 -7.34 12.99 2.63
CA LEU A 132 -6.18 12.95 3.53
C LEU A 132 -6.63 13.01 5.00
N GLN A 133 -7.61 13.86 5.33
CA GLN A 133 -8.18 13.93 6.69
C GLN A 133 -8.88 12.63 7.12
N ARG A 134 -9.55 11.90 6.23
CA ARG A 134 -10.13 10.58 6.53
C ARG A 134 -9.05 9.52 6.76
N VAL A 135 -8.01 9.51 5.93
CA VAL A 135 -6.86 8.61 6.07
C VAL A 135 -6.09 8.89 7.37
N PHE A 136 -5.84 10.16 7.71
CA PHE A 136 -5.19 10.55 8.97
C PHE A 136 -6.03 10.25 10.22
N ARG A 137 -7.36 10.09 10.11
CA ARG A 137 -8.24 9.66 11.23
C ARG A 137 -8.11 8.18 11.56
N MET A 138 -7.68 7.34 10.61
CA MET A 138 -7.29 5.97 10.91
C MET A 138 -5.92 5.99 11.56
N LYS A 139 -5.82 6.19 12.88
CA LYS A 139 -4.54 6.33 13.63
C LYS A 139 -3.42 5.43 13.05
N PRO A 140 -2.59 5.93 12.13
CA PRO A 140 -1.39 5.24 11.76
C PRO A 140 -0.46 5.45 12.96
N ARG A 141 0.37 4.47 13.31
CA ARG A 141 1.52 4.84 14.16
C ARG A 141 2.26 5.92 13.39
N LYS A 142 2.39 7.08 14.03
CA LYS A 142 3.01 8.27 13.46
C LYS A 142 4.42 7.90 13.01
N LEU A 143 4.70 8.11 11.73
CA LEU A 143 6.02 8.57 11.29
C LEU A 143 6.30 9.93 11.95
#